data_AF-A0A820WW65-F1
#
_entry.id   AF-A0A820WW65-F1
#
_cell.length_a   1.000
_cell.length_b   1.000
_cell.length_c   1.000
_cell.angle_alpha   90.00
_cell.angle_beta   90.00
_cell.angle_gamma   90.00
#
_symmetry.space_group_name_H-M   'P 1'
#
loop_
_entity.id
_entity.type
_entity.pdbx_description
1 polymer ?
#
loop_
_entity_poly.entity_id
_entity_poly.type
_entity_poly.pdbx_seq_one_letter_code
_entity_poly.pdbx_strand_id
1 'polypeptide(L)'
;YILRSQHRRPKLVFELRIMQPILRFLQLLCENHNPEFQNYLRLQTKHKTNYNLVCETLKFLDSICGSQTGLLGLLGNYINEDNVDLINQALITLTEYCQGPCRDNQDSIVNHESNGIDIIIAIVLNDITPLNQKNYDLVLELKDNASKLLLAVMESRDDSTNAERILRNITPVSQLLDVGCQIYARGKEQDTEPKEDTNDEIIHDEESNDDTSNVAKTVGHNMYILTYQLARHNRELEMLMKQRTLDDEALSYYHKHTAEIEIIRQDRSIEPIVFPVPQLCEFLTNEKKQKVFLTCEQDEQDTLWNVIQCVVRNAKSVILTAVFAVIIIYLFAICGYLFIQDDFLMEVNIKAMSIDNQILNVTSNNKTNLLTTIIPAANDNEYCTKDNCTNDKTTGHMSPVSQTSNVLSEEGADNELLERACDTLFMCIVTTLNKGLRNGGGIGDVLRQPSSREPLYFFRVIYDMMFFFIVIIITLNLIFGVIIDNFADLRTEKQRNDEILRNTCFICALDRKSFDNKHVTFEDHIRKVHNMWNYVYFMVLIHVKDPTEYTGPESYVHEMIEQRNLDWFPRMRTSSLDTQEDKNKEDQDNRILKIQMENANDAIKTLTMELNELQKLVTESRTQKHRMNFLPNAPLPTS
;
A
#
# COMPACT_ATOMS: atom_id res chain seq x y z
N TYR A 1 32.06 -5.86 71.93
CA TYR A 1 32.69 -6.65 70.86
C TYR A 1 31.56 -7.36 70.11
N ILE A 2 31.13 -7.05 68.89
CA ILE A 2 31.49 -6.07 67.87
C ILE A 2 30.16 -5.75 67.14
N LEU A 3 29.84 -4.45 67.04
CA LEU A 3 28.97 -3.91 66.01
C LEU A 3 29.62 -4.18 64.64
N ARG A 4 28.98 -4.95 63.76
CA ARG A 4 29.25 -4.88 62.31
C ARG A 4 27.94 -4.79 61.55
N SER A 5 27.56 -3.52 61.40
CA SER A 5 26.93 -2.93 60.21
C SER A 5 25.82 -3.73 59.54
N GLN A 6 24.58 -3.48 59.98
CA GLN A 6 23.53 -3.17 59.01
C GLN A 6 24.07 -2.05 58.10
N HIS A 7 24.51 -2.40 56.90
CA HIS A 7 24.72 -1.40 55.85
C HIS A 7 23.37 -0.76 55.53
N ARG A 8 23.04 0.31 56.25
CA ARG A 8 22.08 1.31 55.75
C ARG A 8 22.68 1.82 54.45
N ARG A 9 22.12 1.40 53.31
CA ARG A 9 22.35 2.03 52.01
C ARG A 9 22.21 3.55 52.19
N PRO A 10 23.15 4.38 51.72
CA PRO A 10 23.01 5.82 51.83
C PRO A 10 21.86 6.27 50.92
N LYS A 11 20.65 6.29 51.46
CA LYS A 11 19.49 6.87 50.76
C LYS A 11 19.80 8.33 50.43
N LEU A 12 19.56 8.72 49.17
CA LEU A 12 19.57 10.11 48.71
C LEU A 12 18.98 11.05 49.76
N VAL A 13 19.61 12.21 49.94
CA VAL A 13 19.12 13.25 50.87
C VAL A 13 17.70 13.68 50.45
N PHE A 14 16.89 14.10 51.42
CA PHE A 14 15.47 14.40 51.20
C PHE A 14 15.22 15.38 50.04
N GLU A 15 16.07 16.40 49.92
CA GLU A 15 16.02 17.41 48.86
C GLU A 15 16.20 16.81 47.45
N LEU A 16 16.95 15.71 47.32
CA LEU A 16 17.08 15.00 46.04
C LEU A 16 15.92 14.04 45.81
N ARG A 17 15.40 13.40 46.87
CA ARG A 17 14.25 12.49 46.76
C ARG A 17 12.97 13.20 46.35
N ILE A 18 12.76 14.45 46.78
CA ILE A 18 11.57 15.22 46.41
C ILE A 18 11.60 15.68 44.94
N MET A 19 12.77 15.70 44.29
CA MET A 19 12.87 16.06 42.87
C MET A 19 12.21 15.04 41.96
N GLN A 20 12.23 13.75 42.29
CA GLN A 20 11.64 12.71 41.44
C GLN A 20 10.13 12.94 41.15
N PRO A 21 9.25 13.14 42.15
CA PRO A 21 7.84 13.45 41.88
C PRO A 21 7.63 14.82 41.23
N ILE A 22 8.51 15.79 41.47
CA ILE A 22 8.44 17.11 40.81
C ILE A 22 8.70 16.95 39.31
N LEU A 23 9.78 16.25 38.95
CA LEU A 23 10.13 15.97 37.56
C LEU A 23 9.05 15.12 36.89
N ARG A 24 8.53 14.09 37.57
CA ARG A 24 7.40 13.31 37.05
C ARG A 24 6.16 14.17 36.81
N PHE A 25 5.84 15.09 37.71
CA PHE A 25 4.72 16.02 37.50
C PHE A 25 4.96 16.92 36.27
N LEU A 26 6.17 17.46 36.10
CA LEU A 26 6.52 18.30 34.94
C LEU A 26 6.50 17.50 33.64
N GLN A 27 6.96 16.25 33.66
CA GLN A 27 6.87 15.32 32.54
C GLN A 27 5.40 15.17 32.09
N LEU A 28 4.50 14.83 33.03
CA LEU A 28 3.08 14.59 32.75
C LEU A 28 2.35 15.82 32.20
N LEU A 29 2.83 17.04 32.46
CA LEU A 29 2.27 18.27 31.87
C LEU A 29 2.59 18.42 30.38
N CYS A 30 3.68 17.79 29.93
CA CYS A 30 4.16 17.86 28.54
C CYS A 30 3.76 16.64 27.69
N GLU A 31 3.27 15.55 28.31
CA GLU A 31 2.76 14.37 27.60
C GLU A 31 1.74 14.75 26.50
N ASN A 32 1.70 13.94 25.44
CA ASN A 32 0.94 14.20 24.21
C ASN A 32 1.43 15.44 23.44
N HIS A 33 2.73 15.76 23.53
CA HIS A 33 3.38 16.80 22.74
C HIS A 33 2.75 18.19 22.95
N ASN A 34 2.41 18.55 24.19
CA ASN A 34 1.68 19.79 24.49
C ASN A 34 2.56 21.04 24.26
N PRO A 35 2.42 21.75 23.12
CA PRO A 35 3.37 22.80 22.77
C PRO A 35 3.18 24.04 23.66
N GLU A 36 1.99 24.26 24.21
CA GLU A 36 1.73 25.40 25.09
C GLU A 36 2.50 25.26 26.39
N PHE A 37 2.41 24.09 27.04
CA PHE A 37 3.13 23.84 28.29
C PHE A 37 4.63 23.69 28.07
N GLN A 38 5.06 23.00 27.01
CA GLN A 38 6.49 22.90 26.64
C GLN A 38 7.13 24.29 26.48
N ASN A 39 6.48 25.20 25.76
CA ASN A 39 6.98 26.56 25.59
C ASN A 39 6.85 27.40 26.87
N TYR A 40 5.78 27.22 27.64
CA TYR A 40 5.58 27.92 28.90
C TYR A 40 6.66 27.55 29.93
N LEU A 41 7.13 26.30 29.99
CA LEU A 41 8.21 25.90 30.90
C LEU A 41 9.56 26.53 30.55
N ARG A 42 9.78 26.90 29.27
CA ARG A 42 10.97 27.62 28.82
C ARG A 42 10.86 29.13 29.02
N LEU A 43 9.71 29.71 28.63
CA LEU A 43 9.53 31.16 28.52
C LEU A 43 8.15 31.64 29.03
N GLN A 44 8.13 32.31 30.18
CA GLN A 44 6.92 32.89 30.77
C GLN A 44 6.78 34.40 30.44
N THR A 45 6.48 34.71 29.18
CA THR A 45 6.44 36.09 28.63
C THR A 45 5.51 37.07 29.37
N LYS A 46 4.47 36.56 30.06
CA LYS A 46 3.49 37.37 30.81
C LYS A 46 3.97 37.78 32.21
N HIS A 47 5.12 37.26 32.66
CA HIS A 47 5.69 37.57 33.97
C HIS A 47 6.96 38.42 33.84
N LYS A 48 7.26 39.22 34.87
CA LYS A 48 8.45 40.10 34.90
C LYS A 48 9.76 39.31 34.90
N THR A 49 9.75 38.11 35.45
CA THR A 49 10.90 37.22 35.61
C THR A 49 10.63 35.93 34.87
N ASN A 50 11.60 35.50 34.05
CA ASN A 50 11.57 34.22 33.37
C ASN A 50 12.35 33.18 34.16
N TYR A 51 11.79 31.97 34.30
CA TYR A 51 12.43 30.80 34.86
C TYR A 51 12.43 29.70 33.81
N ASN A 52 13.57 29.50 33.15
CA ASN A 52 13.71 28.46 32.13
C ASN A 52 13.94 27.10 32.80
N LEU A 53 12.84 26.37 33.06
CA LEU A 53 12.88 25.08 33.76
C LEU A 53 13.54 23.98 32.93
N VAL A 54 13.58 24.12 31.60
CA VAL A 54 14.31 23.20 30.70
C VAL A 54 15.80 23.25 31.02
N CYS A 55 16.39 24.45 31.04
CA CYS A 55 17.79 24.64 31.38
C CYS A 55 18.12 24.26 32.83
N GLU A 56 17.24 24.57 33.78
CA GLU A 56 17.47 24.20 35.18
C GLU A 56 17.42 22.67 35.39
N THR A 57 16.54 21.97 34.66
CA THR A 57 16.51 20.49 34.68
C THR A 57 17.78 19.91 34.06
N LEU A 58 18.30 20.51 32.98
CA LEU A 58 19.57 20.10 32.37
C LEU A 58 20.77 20.33 33.30
N LYS A 59 20.83 21.48 33.99
CA LYS A 59 21.86 21.77 35.01
C LYS A 59 21.76 20.81 36.20
N PHE A 60 20.56 20.41 36.58
CA PHE A 60 20.34 19.41 37.62
C PHE A 60 20.89 18.04 37.21
N LEU A 61 20.61 17.58 35.99
CA LEU A 61 21.18 16.36 35.42
C LEU A 61 22.72 16.40 35.39
N ASP A 62 23.28 17.52 34.94
CA ASP A 62 24.71 17.77 34.91
C ASP A 62 25.36 17.68 36.31
N SER A 63 24.68 18.27 37.31
CA SER A 63 25.14 18.29 38.70
C SER A 63 25.07 16.91 39.36
N ILE A 64 24.00 16.14 39.15
CA ILE A 64 23.86 14.80 39.75
C ILE A 64 24.82 13.77 39.13
N CYS A 65 25.20 13.96 37.86
CA CYS A 65 26.19 13.13 37.15
C CYS A 65 27.65 13.54 37.40
N GLY A 66 27.91 14.64 38.12
CA GLY A 66 29.24 14.98 38.64
C GLY A 66 30.20 15.68 37.66
N SER A 67 29.69 16.36 36.62
CA SER A 67 30.50 16.99 35.56
C SER A 67 31.52 18.04 36.06
N GLN A 68 31.19 18.75 37.14
CA GLN A 68 32.00 19.82 37.74
C GLN A 68 33.36 19.34 38.27
N THR A 69 33.60 18.03 38.27
CA THR A 69 34.86 17.41 38.68
C THR A 69 35.89 17.29 37.54
N GLY A 70 35.55 17.74 36.33
CA GLY A 70 36.51 17.98 35.24
C GLY A 70 36.94 16.76 34.44
N LEU A 71 36.39 15.57 34.72
CA LEU A 71 36.63 14.34 33.94
C LEU A 71 35.31 13.63 33.59
N LEU A 72 34.82 13.82 32.36
CA LEU A 72 33.68 13.08 31.80
C LEU A 72 33.89 11.54 31.85
N GLY A 73 35.13 11.06 31.89
CA GLY A 73 35.47 9.63 32.00
C GLY A 73 35.22 9.00 33.38
N LEU A 74 34.79 9.78 34.38
CA LEU A 74 34.48 9.28 35.74
C LEU A 74 32.97 9.24 36.05
N LEU A 75 32.11 9.51 35.06
CA LEU A 75 30.64 9.47 35.20
C LEU A 75 30.15 8.15 35.82
N GLY A 76 30.76 7.03 35.41
CA GLY A 76 30.43 5.72 35.96
C GLY A 76 30.55 5.64 37.49
N ASN A 77 31.38 6.46 38.14
CA ASN A 77 31.53 6.44 39.60
C ASN A 77 30.46 7.25 40.35
N TYR A 78 29.80 8.20 39.69
CA TYR A 78 28.76 9.03 40.31
C TYR A 78 27.37 8.44 40.13
N ILE A 79 27.14 7.70 39.04
CA ILE A 79 25.90 6.96 38.80
C ILE A 79 25.97 5.63 39.57
N ASN A 80 24.97 5.38 40.41
CA ASN A 80 24.89 4.21 41.27
C ASN A 80 23.43 3.78 41.48
N GLU A 81 23.23 2.66 42.16
CA GLU A 81 21.89 2.09 42.41
C GLU A 81 20.97 3.02 43.19
N ASP A 82 21.51 3.96 43.98
CA ASP A 82 20.69 4.84 44.81
C ASP A 82 20.19 6.07 44.04
N ASN A 83 20.81 6.46 42.91
CA ASN A 83 20.46 7.68 42.16
C ASN A 83 20.00 7.48 40.71
N VAL A 84 20.17 6.28 40.14
CA VAL A 84 19.83 5.98 38.74
C VAL A 84 18.37 6.29 38.38
N ASP A 85 17.41 5.96 39.25
CA ASP A 85 15.98 6.21 39.00
C ASP A 85 15.67 7.70 38.82
N LEU A 86 16.34 8.56 39.60
CA LEU A 86 16.17 10.01 39.52
C LEU A 86 16.81 10.58 38.25
N ILE A 87 17.92 10.00 37.80
CA ILE A 87 18.58 10.35 36.54
C ILE A 87 17.69 9.94 35.36
N ASN A 88 17.14 8.71 35.37
CA ASN A 88 16.17 8.25 34.37
C ASN A 88 14.96 9.19 34.31
N GLN A 89 14.37 9.54 35.47
CA GLN A 89 13.25 10.48 35.51
C GLN A 89 13.62 11.84 34.92
N ALA A 90 14.83 12.36 35.16
CA ALA A 90 15.29 13.61 34.56
C ALA A 90 15.46 13.51 33.04
N LEU A 91 16.03 12.43 32.52
CA LEU A 91 16.17 12.17 31.08
C LEU A 91 14.80 12.12 30.40
N ILE A 92 13.86 11.34 30.94
CA ILE A 92 12.50 11.21 30.40
C ILE A 92 11.77 12.56 30.42
N THR A 93 11.91 13.33 31.51
CA THR A 93 11.30 14.66 31.61
C THR A 93 11.88 15.63 30.56
N LEU A 94 13.19 15.59 30.32
CA LEU A 94 13.83 16.38 29.26
C LEU A 94 13.36 15.94 27.86
N THR A 95 13.12 14.64 27.65
CA THR A 95 12.55 14.13 26.39
C THR A 95 11.18 14.76 26.15
N GLU A 96 10.27 14.68 27.11
CA GLU A 96 8.92 15.28 26.97
C GLU A 96 8.94 16.81 26.80
N TYR A 97 9.97 17.51 27.31
CA TYR A 97 10.12 18.94 27.08
C TYR A 97 10.38 19.27 25.60
N CYS A 98 11.06 18.42 24.85
CA CYS A 98 11.49 18.71 23.48
C CYS A 98 10.90 17.79 22.39
N GLN A 99 10.25 16.70 22.77
CA GLN A 99 9.61 15.76 21.84
C GLN A 99 8.45 16.44 21.09
N GLY A 100 8.26 16.05 19.82
CA GLY A 100 7.42 16.78 18.89
C GLY A 100 8.14 17.97 18.26
N PRO A 101 7.47 18.74 17.38
CA PRO A 101 8.07 19.91 16.76
C PRO A 101 8.25 21.03 17.81
N CYS A 102 9.35 20.98 18.57
CA CYS A 102 9.65 21.91 19.65
C CYS A 102 11.06 22.49 19.52
N ARG A 103 11.34 23.08 18.34
CA ARG A 103 12.69 23.55 17.93
C ARG A 103 13.38 24.37 19.02
N ASP A 104 12.68 25.33 19.61
CA ASP A 104 13.27 26.21 20.63
C ASP A 104 13.71 25.47 21.91
N ASN A 105 12.98 24.43 22.36
CA ASN A 105 13.39 23.62 23.52
C ASN A 105 14.58 22.72 23.14
N GLN A 106 14.56 22.15 21.94
CA GLN A 106 15.70 21.38 21.42
C GLN A 106 16.98 22.23 21.39
N ASP A 107 16.92 23.46 20.85
CA ASP A 107 18.06 24.39 20.85
C ASP A 107 18.49 24.80 22.26
N SER A 108 17.52 25.00 23.17
CA SER A 108 17.79 25.34 24.56
C SER A 108 18.53 24.23 25.31
N ILE A 109 18.35 22.95 24.93
CA ILE A 109 19.07 21.81 25.52
C ILE A 109 20.47 21.70 24.91
N VAL A 110 20.58 21.81 23.58
CA VAL A 110 21.82 21.58 22.82
C VAL A 110 22.85 22.69 23.02
N ASN A 111 22.40 23.95 23.01
CA ASN A 111 23.27 25.13 23.00
C ASN A 111 23.43 25.76 24.39
N HIS A 112 22.99 25.08 25.44
CA HIS A 112 23.09 25.59 26.81
C HIS A 112 24.55 25.74 27.26
N GLU A 113 24.85 26.83 27.99
CA GLU A 113 26.20 27.18 28.46
C GLU A 113 26.84 26.14 29.39
N SER A 114 26.03 25.31 30.06
CA SER A 114 26.55 24.23 30.92
C SER A 114 27.08 23.03 30.14
N ASN A 115 26.91 22.99 28.82
CA ASN A 115 27.21 21.82 27.99
C ASN A 115 26.55 20.52 28.50
N GLY A 116 25.35 20.61 29.09
CA GLY A 116 24.67 19.44 29.66
C GLY A 116 24.37 18.33 28.65
N ILE A 117 24.36 18.63 27.34
CA ILE A 117 24.29 17.63 26.29
C ILE A 117 25.49 16.67 26.28
N ASP A 118 26.67 17.14 26.68
CA ASP A 118 27.88 16.32 26.76
C ASP A 118 27.70 15.19 27.79
N ILE A 119 26.91 15.43 28.86
CA ILE A 119 26.54 14.42 29.85
C ILE A 119 25.62 13.35 29.27
N ILE A 120 24.62 13.77 28.48
CA ILE A 120 23.71 12.83 27.82
C ILE A 120 24.50 11.92 26.86
N ILE A 121 25.40 12.50 26.07
CA ILE A 121 26.29 11.76 25.16
C ILE A 121 27.22 10.82 25.96
N ALA A 122 27.75 11.28 27.08
CA ALA A 122 28.63 10.45 27.91
C ALA A 122 27.88 9.27 28.56
N ILE A 123 26.61 9.41 28.94
CA ILE A 123 25.77 8.30 29.43
C ILE A 123 25.61 7.24 28.33
N VAL A 124 25.38 7.67 27.08
CA VAL A 124 25.27 6.76 25.94
C VAL A 124 26.60 6.03 25.66
N LEU A 125 27.72 6.75 25.65
CA LEU A 125 29.00 6.20 25.18
C LEU A 125 29.84 5.47 26.24
N ASN A 126 29.79 5.90 27.51
CA ASN A 126 30.72 5.40 28.52
C ASN A 126 30.16 4.18 29.27
N ASP A 127 31.08 3.36 29.80
CA ASP A 127 30.75 2.29 30.73
C ASP A 127 30.37 2.84 32.11
N ILE A 128 29.31 2.27 32.69
CA ILE A 128 28.84 2.60 34.03
C ILE A 128 29.25 1.48 34.98
N THR A 129 30.55 1.42 35.28
CA THR A 129 31.21 0.27 35.92
C THR A 129 30.55 -0.26 37.20
N PRO A 130 30.09 0.58 38.16
CA PRO A 130 29.44 0.09 39.38
C PRO A 130 28.12 -0.65 39.12
N LEU A 131 27.40 -0.27 38.06
CA LEU A 131 26.12 -0.88 37.68
C LEU A 131 26.32 -2.06 36.72
N ASN A 132 27.30 -1.98 35.81
CA ASN A 132 27.61 -3.03 34.82
C ASN A 132 27.86 -4.42 35.42
N GLN A 133 28.27 -4.50 36.68
CA GLN A 133 28.56 -5.76 37.38
C GLN A 133 27.40 -6.27 38.23
N LYS A 134 26.46 -5.40 38.59
CA LYS A 134 25.42 -5.71 39.58
C LYS A 134 24.02 -5.72 39.00
N ASN A 135 23.67 -4.67 38.25
CA ASN A 135 22.34 -4.45 37.68
C ASN A 135 22.51 -3.88 36.27
N TYR A 136 22.78 -4.75 35.30
CA TYR A 136 23.00 -4.33 33.91
C TYR A 136 21.72 -3.74 33.27
N ASP A 137 20.54 -4.19 33.68
CA ASP A 137 19.25 -3.68 33.18
C ASP A 137 19.09 -2.17 33.42
N LEU A 138 19.55 -1.66 34.57
CA LEU A 138 19.53 -0.22 34.88
C LEU A 138 20.46 0.59 33.96
N VAL A 139 21.55 -0.03 33.49
CA VAL A 139 22.44 0.58 32.49
C VAL A 139 21.78 0.62 31.13
N LEU A 140 21.10 -0.46 30.74
CA LEU A 140 20.33 -0.52 29.50
C LEU A 140 19.24 0.56 29.48
N GLU A 141 18.48 0.69 30.56
CA GLU A 141 17.43 1.71 30.70
C GLU A 141 18.00 3.15 30.59
N LEU A 142 19.13 3.43 31.26
CA LEU A 142 19.80 4.73 31.15
C LEU A 142 20.23 5.04 29.72
N LYS A 143 20.85 4.07 29.04
CA LYS A 143 21.31 4.25 27.66
C LYS A 143 20.14 4.40 26.69
N ASP A 144 19.04 3.70 26.93
CA ASP A 144 17.81 3.82 26.15
C ASP A 144 17.20 5.21 26.27
N ASN A 145 16.95 5.67 27.50
CA ASN A 145 16.37 6.99 27.77
C ASN A 145 17.26 8.13 27.27
N ALA A 146 18.59 8.01 27.43
CA ALA A 146 19.52 8.99 26.89
C ALA A 146 19.53 8.99 25.35
N SER A 147 19.43 7.82 24.71
CA SER A 147 19.35 7.73 23.24
C SER A 147 18.05 8.32 22.70
N LYS A 148 16.92 8.06 23.38
CA LYS A 148 15.61 8.66 23.07
C LYS A 148 15.64 10.19 23.19
N LEU A 149 16.29 10.73 24.21
CA LEU A 149 16.47 12.17 24.36
C LEU A 149 17.29 12.77 23.20
N LEU A 150 18.37 12.12 22.78
CA LEU A 150 19.16 12.57 21.63
C LEU A 150 18.37 12.50 20.31
N LEU A 151 17.51 11.48 20.13
CA LEU A 151 16.60 11.40 18.98
C LEU A 151 15.56 12.52 19.01
N ALA A 152 14.91 12.77 20.14
CA ALA A 152 13.92 13.85 20.31
C ALA A 152 14.50 15.25 20.03
N VAL A 153 15.78 15.46 20.35
CA VAL A 153 16.51 16.70 20.05
C VAL A 153 16.75 16.93 18.55
N MET A 154 16.73 15.88 17.74
CA MET A 154 16.90 15.93 16.28
C MET A 154 15.58 15.80 15.51
N GLU A 155 14.47 15.57 16.22
CA GLU A 155 13.16 15.32 15.63
C GLU A 155 12.61 16.55 14.88
N SER A 156 12.00 16.34 13.72
CA SER A 156 11.37 17.37 12.88
C SER A 156 12.26 18.59 12.55
N ARG A 157 13.56 18.35 12.30
CA ARG A 157 14.52 19.37 11.86
C ARG A 157 14.93 19.26 10.39
N ASP A 158 15.05 20.42 9.76
CA ASP A 158 15.55 20.64 8.40
C ASP A 158 17.04 20.98 8.37
N ASP A 159 17.57 21.55 9.45
CA ASP A 159 18.99 21.88 9.62
C ASP A 159 19.84 20.74 10.22
N SER A 160 21.17 20.85 10.07
CA SER A 160 22.15 19.90 10.64
C SER A 160 22.75 20.33 11.98
N THR A 161 22.29 21.43 12.58
CA THR A 161 23.01 22.11 13.67
C THR A 161 23.12 21.24 14.93
N ASN A 162 22.00 20.66 15.36
CA ASN A 162 21.95 19.78 16.52
C ASN A 162 22.74 18.48 16.28
N ALA A 163 22.57 17.88 15.10
CA ALA A 163 23.31 16.68 14.71
C ALA A 163 24.83 16.92 14.72
N GLU A 164 25.29 18.04 14.18
CA GLU A 164 26.70 18.44 14.22
C GLU A 164 27.21 18.67 15.64
N ARG A 165 26.42 19.30 16.52
CA ARG A 165 26.81 19.51 17.93
C ARG A 165 27.00 18.18 18.65
N ILE A 166 26.12 17.20 18.40
CA ILE A 166 26.23 15.85 18.94
C ILE A 166 27.48 15.17 18.39
N LEU A 167 27.67 15.14 17.07
CA LEU A 167 28.80 14.49 16.40
C LEU A 167 30.16 15.01 16.86
N ARG A 168 30.30 16.33 17.11
CA ARG A 168 31.56 16.94 17.60
C ARG A 168 32.02 16.39 18.95
N ASN A 169 31.12 15.87 19.77
CA ASN A 169 31.43 15.30 21.07
C ASN A 169 31.66 13.77 21.03
N ILE A 170 31.34 13.10 19.93
CA ILE A 170 31.53 11.66 19.77
C ILE A 170 32.89 11.46 19.08
N THR A 171 33.90 11.00 19.83
CA THR A 171 35.24 10.75 19.29
C THR A 171 35.83 9.45 19.86
N PRO A 172 36.15 8.44 19.03
CA PRO A 172 35.99 8.40 17.57
C PRO A 172 34.52 8.27 17.14
N VAL A 173 34.19 8.67 15.91
CA VAL A 173 32.81 8.62 15.39
C VAL A 173 32.23 7.19 15.35
N SER A 174 33.10 6.17 15.33
CA SER A 174 32.70 4.75 15.40
C SER A 174 32.19 4.33 16.78
N GLN A 175 32.50 5.07 17.84
CA GLN A 175 32.25 4.67 19.22
C GLN A 175 30.77 4.36 19.46
N LEU A 176 29.86 5.11 18.84
CA LEU A 176 28.43 4.88 18.97
C LEU A 176 28.00 3.52 18.40
N LEU A 177 28.56 3.11 17.25
CA LEU A 177 28.36 1.77 16.67
C LEU A 177 28.96 0.70 17.57
N ASP A 178 30.16 0.95 18.07
CA ASP A 178 30.89 -0.02 18.90
C ASP A 178 30.11 -0.36 20.18
N VAL A 179 29.53 0.65 20.85
CA VAL A 179 28.68 0.44 22.03
C VAL A 179 27.41 -0.34 21.67
N GLY A 180 26.73 -0.01 20.57
CA GLY A 180 25.53 -0.75 20.13
C GLY A 180 25.81 -2.23 19.81
N CYS A 181 26.95 -2.52 19.18
CA CYS A 181 27.42 -3.89 18.92
C CYS A 181 27.78 -4.63 20.22
N GLN A 182 28.40 -3.94 21.19
CA GLN A 182 28.74 -4.53 22.48
C GLN A 182 27.49 -4.91 23.28
N ILE A 183 26.45 -4.05 23.29
CA ILE A 183 25.17 -4.35 23.93
C ILE A 183 24.53 -5.60 23.30
N TYR A 184 24.52 -5.69 21.97
CA TYR A 184 24.01 -6.87 21.26
C TYR A 184 24.76 -8.15 21.64
N ALA A 185 26.10 -8.10 21.61
CA ALA A 185 26.94 -9.25 21.94
C ALA A 185 26.71 -9.71 23.38
N ARG A 186 26.60 -8.78 24.32
CA ARG A 186 26.38 -9.09 25.74
C ARG A 186 25.00 -9.66 26.02
N GLY A 187 23.96 -9.17 25.36
CA GLY A 187 22.61 -9.76 25.43
C GLY A 187 22.60 -11.21 24.89
N LYS A 188 23.34 -11.46 23.80
CA LYS A 188 23.48 -12.81 23.23
C LYS A 188 24.28 -13.78 24.13
N GLU A 189 25.31 -13.29 24.82
CA GLU A 189 26.07 -14.12 25.77
C GLU A 189 25.17 -14.65 26.90
N GLN A 190 24.28 -13.80 27.43
CA GLN A 190 23.30 -14.18 28.46
C GLN A 190 22.29 -15.23 28.00
N ASP A 191 21.97 -15.29 26.69
CA ASP A 191 21.14 -16.37 26.11
C ASP A 191 21.86 -17.73 26.07
N THR A 192 23.20 -17.74 26.12
CA THR A 192 24.03 -18.94 25.88
C THR A 192 24.71 -19.53 27.12
N GLU A 193 24.64 -18.89 28.29
CA GLU A 193 25.19 -19.47 29.52
C GLU A 193 24.46 -20.78 29.88
N PRO A 194 25.17 -21.91 30.01
CA PRO A 194 24.55 -23.17 30.41
C PRO A 194 24.08 -23.04 31.85
N LYS A 195 22.80 -23.38 32.10
CA LYS A 195 22.23 -23.55 33.44
C LYS A 195 23.19 -24.41 34.26
N GLU A 196 23.94 -23.82 35.20
CA GLU A 196 24.69 -24.62 36.16
C GLU A 196 23.66 -25.43 36.95
N ASP A 197 23.71 -26.77 36.81
CA ASP A 197 22.98 -27.74 37.62
C ASP A 197 23.40 -27.61 39.09
N THR A 198 23.00 -26.52 39.73
CA THR A 198 22.97 -26.43 41.18
C THR A 198 21.65 -27.07 41.62
N ASN A 199 21.78 -28.25 42.22
CA ASN A 199 20.71 -29.08 42.76
C ASN A 199 19.99 -28.44 43.97
N ASP A 200 19.66 -27.15 43.91
CA ASP A 200 18.75 -26.54 44.86
C ASP A 200 17.45 -26.21 44.13
N GLU A 201 16.39 -26.90 44.53
CA GLU A 201 14.99 -26.61 44.19
C GLU A 201 14.63 -25.19 44.66
N ILE A 202 15.06 -24.19 43.90
CA ILE A 202 14.45 -22.87 43.87
C ILE A 202 13.99 -22.69 42.44
N ILE A 203 12.67 -22.61 42.26
CA ILE A 203 12.04 -22.15 41.04
C ILE A 203 12.55 -20.72 40.82
N HIS A 204 13.67 -20.58 40.12
CA HIS A 204 14.10 -19.32 39.54
C HIS A 204 13.43 -19.21 38.18
N ASP A 205 12.64 -18.16 38.04
CA ASP A 205 11.77 -17.86 36.91
C ASP A 205 12.51 -18.01 35.57
N GLU A 206 12.07 -18.95 34.73
CA GLU A 206 12.62 -19.15 33.38
C GLU A 206 12.32 -17.96 32.43
N GLU A 207 11.55 -16.95 32.89
CA GLU A 207 11.16 -15.77 32.11
C GLU A 207 12.20 -14.63 32.16
N SER A 208 13.09 -14.55 33.17
CA SER A 208 13.89 -13.34 33.38
C SER A 208 15.05 -13.11 32.38
N ASN A 209 15.62 -14.18 31.81
CA ASN A 209 16.81 -14.03 30.95
C ASN A 209 16.46 -13.72 29.48
N ASP A 210 15.33 -14.20 28.96
CA ASP A 210 14.85 -13.86 27.61
C ASP A 210 14.48 -12.37 27.54
N ASP A 211 13.94 -11.82 28.64
CA ASP A 211 13.60 -10.41 28.75
C ASP A 211 14.84 -9.50 28.64
N THR A 212 15.93 -9.77 29.36
CA THR A 212 17.15 -8.92 29.29
C THR A 212 17.80 -8.95 27.91
N SER A 213 17.84 -10.10 27.23
CA SER A 213 18.37 -10.19 25.85
C SER A 213 17.54 -9.37 24.86
N ASN A 214 16.22 -9.46 24.96
CA ASN A 214 15.31 -8.68 24.11
C ASN A 214 15.39 -7.18 24.41
N VAL A 215 15.54 -6.79 25.68
CA VAL A 215 15.80 -5.39 26.07
C VAL A 215 17.13 -4.92 25.49
N ALA A 216 18.21 -5.69 25.60
CA ALA A 216 19.52 -5.33 25.04
C ALA A 216 19.46 -5.12 23.52
N LYS A 217 18.78 -6.02 22.79
CA LYS A 217 18.54 -5.85 21.34
C LYS A 217 17.78 -4.56 21.03
N THR A 218 16.75 -4.24 21.81
CA THR A 218 15.94 -3.03 21.65
C THR A 218 16.77 -1.76 21.89
N VAL A 219 17.55 -1.72 22.99
CA VAL A 219 18.42 -0.57 23.31
C VAL A 219 19.50 -0.39 22.25
N GLY A 220 20.16 -1.49 21.84
CA GLY A 220 21.17 -1.43 20.79
C GLY A 220 20.59 -1.01 19.43
N HIS A 221 19.34 -1.37 19.12
CA HIS A 221 18.65 -0.90 17.92
C HIS A 221 18.31 0.59 17.99
N ASN A 222 17.87 1.10 19.14
CA ASN A 222 17.66 2.55 19.33
C ASN A 222 18.96 3.34 19.13
N MET A 223 20.09 2.82 19.62
CA MET A 223 21.41 3.39 19.34
C MET A 223 21.78 3.31 17.85
N TYR A 224 21.44 2.23 17.16
CA TYR A 224 21.63 2.11 15.71
C TYR A 224 20.80 3.16 14.95
N ILE A 225 19.54 3.39 15.33
CA ILE A 225 18.68 4.41 14.70
C ILE A 225 19.26 5.81 14.93
N LEU A 226 19.70 6.12 16.16
CA LEU A 226 20.41 7.37 16.46
C LEU A 226 21.64 7.55 15.56
N THR A 227 22.46 6.50 15.44
CA THR A 227 23.64 6.53 14.58
C THR A 227 23.27 6.72 13.10
N TYR A 228 22.22 6.04 12.63
CA TYR A 228 21.72 6.13 11.27
C TYR A 228 21.25 7.55 10.94
N GLN A 229 20.54 8.21 11.86
CA GLN A 229 20.13 9.61 11.68
C GLN A 229 21.32 10.56 11.67
N LEU A 230 22.28 10.40 12.58
CA LEU A 230 23.51 11.21 12.61
C LEU A 230 24.36 11.00 11.33
N ALA A 231 24.38 9.79 10.77
CA ALA A 231 25.13 9.47 9.56
C ALA A 231 24.66 10.26 8.32
N ARG A 232 23.39 10.69 8.29
CA ARG A 232 22.87 11.56 7.22
C ARG A 232 23.61 12.91 7.13
N HIS A 233 24.21 13.33 8.24
CA HIS A 233 24.98 14.58 8.35
C HIS A 233 26.49 14.34 8.42
N ASN A 234 26.95 13.08 8.39
CA ASN A 234 28.37 12.72 8.46
C ASN A 234 28.72 11.59 7.49
N ARG A 235 29.37 11.96 6.39
CA ARG A 235 29.76 11.02 5.32
C ARG A 235 30.74 9.93 5.76
N GLU A 236 31.62 10.22 6.72
CA GLU A 236 32.55 9.22 7.26
C GLU A 236 31.77 8.14 8.02
N LEU A 237 30.85 8.55 8.89
CA LEU A 237 29.97 7.63 9.62
C LEU A 237 29.08 6.82 8.69
N GLU A 238 28.50 7.45 7.65
CA GLU A 238 27.69 6.75 6.64
C GLU A 238 28.47 5.65 5.92
N MET A 239 29.72 5.93 5.54
CA MET A 239 30.61 4.94 4.91
C MET A 239 30.97 3.80 5.87
N LEU A 240 31.30 4.14 7.12
CA LEU A 240 31.63 3.16 8.16
C LEU A 240 30.45 2.22 8.43
N MET A 241 29.23 2.75 8.56
CA MET A 241 28.01 1.95 8.74
C MET A 241 27.82 0.98 7.58
N LYS A 242 27.91 1.46 6.32
CA LYS A 242 27.73 0.61 5.13
C LYS A 242 28.76 -0.52 5.05
N GLN A 243 30.02 -0.23 5.38
CA GLN A 243 31.09 -1.23 5.36
C GLN A 243 30.89 -2.27 6.44
N ARG A 244 30.70 -1.84 7.69
CA ARG A 244 30.60 -2.76 8.83
C ARG A 244 29.31 -3.58 8.87
N THR A 245 28.21 -3.08 8.30
CA THR A 245 26.95 -3.83 8.23
C THR A 245 27.09 -5.16 7.46
N LEU A 246 28.08 -5.28 6.57
CA LEU A 246 28.35 -6.51 5.84
C LEU A 246 29.06 -7.57 6.70
N ASP A 247 29.87 -7.13 7.67
CA ASP A 247 30.79 -8.00 8.43
C ASP A 247 30.33 -8.25 9.87
N ASP A 248 29.53 -7.35 10.44
CA ASP A 248 29.09 -7.37 11.83
C ASP A 248 27.65 -7.89 11.96
N GLU A 249 27.47 -8.97 12.71
CA GLU A 249 26.17 -9.63 12.91
C GLU A 249 25.14 -8.68 13.54
N ALA A 250 25.54 -7.86 14.51
CA ALA A 250 24.64 -6.94 15.19
C ALA A 250 24.15 -5.84 14.25
N LEU A 251 25.07 -5.25 13.48
CA LEU A 251 24.71 -4.22 12.50
C LEU A 251 23.86 -4.77 11.36
N SER A 252 24.16 -5.99 10.89
CA SER A 252 23.33 -6.68 9.90
C SER A 252 21.91 -6.94 10.42
N TYR A 253 21.79 -7.36 11.69
CA TYR A 253 20.51 -7.51 12.38
C TYR A 253 19.76 -6.18 12.44
N TYR A 254 20.35 -5.11 12.97
CA TYR A 254 19.67 -3.82 13.08
C TYR A 254 19.29 -3.24 11.72
N HIS A 255 20.17 -3.35 10.71
CA HIS A 255 19.89 -2.89 9.35
C HIS A 255 18.66 -3.59 8.75
N LYS A 256 18.56 -4.91 8.90
CA LYS A 256 17.44 -5.70 8.38
C LYS A 256 16.11 -5.35 9.05
N HIS A 257 16.13 -4.96 10.32
CA HIS A 257 14.95 -4.61 11.10
C HIS A 257 14.71 -3.10 11.17
N THR A 258 15.41 -2.29 10.38
CA THR A 258 15.16 -0.84 10.28
C THR A 258 14.41 -0.51 9.00
N ALA A 259 13.35 0.27 9.12
CA ALA A 259 12.61 0.81 7.98
C ALA A 259 12.64 2.34 7.98
N GLU A 260 12.56 2.91 6.78
CA GLU A 260 12.45 4.35 6.55
C GLU A 260 11.22 4.63 5.69
N ILE A 261 10.51 5.71 6.01
CA ILE A 261 9.40 6.27 5.22
C ILE A 261 9.52 7.79 5.16
N GLU A 262 8.84 8.41 4.20
CA GLU A 262 8.66 9.87 4.14
C GLU A 262 7.20 10.20 4.44
N ILE A 263 6.97 11.19 5.30
CA ILE A 263 5.64 11.71 5.58
C ILE A 263 5.54 13.20 5.26
N ILE A 264 4.31 13.68 5.12
CA ILE A 264 3.99 15.09 4.93
C ILE A 264 3.36 15.63 6.21
N ARG A 265 3.98 16.67 6.77
CA ARG A 265 3.47 17.42 7.93
C ARG A 265 2.42 18.46 7.49
N GLN A 266 1.71 19.05 8.45
CA GLN A 266 0.64 20.04 8.18
C GLN A 266 1.14 21.27 7.42
N ASP A 267 2.39 21.68 7.64
CA ASP A 267 3.06 22.77 6.93
C ASP A 267 3.56 22.39 5.53
N ARG A 268 3.24 21.17 5.08
CA ARG A 268 3.65 20.56 3.82
C ARG A 268 5.14 20.24 3.71
N SER A 269 5.90 20.33 4.80
CA SER A 269 7.27 19.82 4.82
C SER A 269 7.31 18.30 4.69
N ILE A 270 8.39 17.78 4.12
CA ILE A 270 8.67 16.34 4.03
C ILE A 270 9.55 15.98 5.21
N GLU A 271 9.13 14.99 5.99
CA GLU A 271 9.88 14.48 7.13
C GLU A 271 10.16 12.99 6.96
N PRO A 272 11.44 12.56 6.96
CA PRO A 272 11.78 11.15 6.97
C PRO A 272 11.65 10.58 8.39
N ILE A 273 11.00 9.43 8.52
CA ILE A 273 10.89 8.68 9.79
C ILE A 273 11.66 7.39 9.65
N VAL A 274 12.52 7.10 10.63
CA VAL A 274 13.27 5.84 10.74
C VAL A 274 12.79 5.12 12.00
N PHE A 275 12.40 3.86 11.85
CA PHE A 275 11.76 3.11 12.93
C PHE A 275 12.11 1.61 12.87
N PRO A 276 12.01 0.89 14.01
CA PRO A 276 12.18 -0.56 14.04
C PRO A 276 10.96 -1.27 13.46
N VAL A 277 11.17 -2.27 12.61
CA VAL A 277 10.11 -3.09 12.03
C VAL A 277 9.49 -3.98 13.12
N PRO A 278 8.17 -3.92 13.37
CA PRO A 278 7.52 -4.78 14.37
C PRO A 278 7.69 -6.26 14.02
N GLN A 279 7.98 -7.10 15.01
CA GLN A 279 8.20 -8.55 14.82
C GLN A 279 7.02 -9.25 14.11
N LEU A 280 5.77 -8.82 14.35
CA LEU A 280 4.59 -9.37 13.68
C LEU A 280 4.67 -9.26 12.14
N CYS A 281 5.40 -8.27 11.63
CA CYS A 281 5.56 -8.05 10.19
C CYS A 281 6.49 -9.08 9.53
N GLU A 282 7.33 -9.79 10.29
CA GLU A 282 8.22 -10.82 9.75
C GLU A 282 7.46 -12.04 9.20
N PHE A 283 6.27 -12.32 9.75
CA PHE A 283 5.41 -13.42 9.30
C PHE A 283 4.73 -13.15 7.94
N LEU A 284 4.90 -11.95 7.37
CA LEU A 284 4.31 -11.59 6.09
C LEU A 284 5.11 -12.16 4.92
N THR A 285 4.59 -13.25 4.33
CA THR A 285 5.23 -13.94 3.20
C THR A 285 5.31 -13.07 1.93
N ASN A 286 6.38 -13.27 1.15
CA ASN A 286 6.58 -12.56 -0.12
C ASN A 286 5.47 -12.83 -1.14
N GLU A 287 4.85 -14.01 -1.11
CA GLU A 287 3.70 -14.35 -1.95
C GLU A 287 2.50 -13.45 -1.66
N LYS A 288 2.16 -13.25 -0.38
CA LYS A 288 1.08 -12.33 0.02
C LYS A 288 1.43 -10.89 -0.37
N LYS A 289 2.69 -10.51 -0.22
CA LYS A 289 3.16 -9.18 -0.64
C LYS A 289 2.96 -8.95 -2.14
N GLN A 290 3.44 -9.89 -2.96
CA GLN A 290 3.27 -9.82 -4.41
C GLN A 290 1.79 -9.80 -4.80
N LYS A 291 0.97 -10.64 -4.15
CA LYS A 291 -0.47 -10.67 -4.39
C LYS A 291 -1.10 -9.31 -4.17
N VAL A 292 -0.88 -8.67 -3.01
CA VAL A 292 -1.41 -7.32 -2.70
C VAL A 292 -0.90 -6.28 -3.68
N PHE A 293 0.39 -6.28 -4.00
CA PHE A 293 0.98 -5.33 -4.95
C PHE A 293 0.30 -5.41 -6.33
N LEU A 294 0.03 -6.62 -6.82
CA LEU A 294 -0.63 -6.84 -8.10
C LEU A 294 -2.15 -6.55 -8.02
N THR A 295 -2.80 -6.85 -6.90
CA THR A 295 -4.26 -6.66 -6.75
C THR A 295 -4.70 -5.23 -6.45
N CYS A 296 -3.82 -4.38 -5.92
CA CYS A 296 -4.15 -2.97 -5.66
C CYS A 296 -4.54 -2.19 -6.93
N GLU A 297 -4.11 -2.63 -8.12
CA GLU A 297 -4.53 -2.06 -9.41
C GLU A 297 -5.18 -3.07 -10.38
N GLN A 298 -5.02 -4.39 -10.18
CA GLN A 298 -5.57 -5.41 -11.09
C GLN A 298 -6.50 -6.38 -10.36
N ASP A 299 -7.74 -6.51 -10.85
CA ASP A 299 -8.55 -7.68 -10.53
C ASP A 299 -7.83 -8.94 -11.03
N GLU A 300 -7.38 -9.77 -10.10
CA GLU A 300 -6.75 -11.05 -10.39
C GLU A 300 -7.79 -11.93 -11.10
N GLN A 301 -7.60 -12.15 -12.39
CA GLN A 301 -8.47 -13.00 -13.18
C GLN A 301 -7.60 -13.99 -13.96
N ASP A 302 -7.84 -15.28 -13.73
CA ASP A 302 -7.15 -16.40 -14.38
C ASP A 302 -7.00 -16.19 -15.89
N THR A 303 -5.98 -16.76 -16.52
CA THR A 303 -5.81 -16.69 -17.99
C THR A 303 -7.07 -17.13 -18.74
N LEU A 304 -7.79 -18.12 -18.22
CA LEU A 304 -9.07 -18.56 -18.74
C LEU A 304 -10.18 -17.51 -18.52
N TRP A 305 -10.21 -16.87 -17.36
CA TRP A 305 -11.20 -15.85 -17.07
C TRP A 305 -11.00 -14.60 -17.94
N ASN A 306 -9.75 -14.19 -18.18
CA ASN A 306 -9.43 -13.11 -19.11
C ASN A 306 -9.96 -13.41 -20.52
N VAL A 307 -9.82 -14.65 -20.99
CA VAL A 307 -10.40 -15.12 -22.28
C VAL A 307 -11.92 -15.03 -22.28
N ILE A 308 -12.58 -15.39 -21.18
CA ILE A 308 -14.04 -15.28 -21.04
C ILE A 308 -14.48 -13.80 -21.01
N GLN A 309 -13.74 -12.94 -20.30
CA GLN A 309 -14.02 -11.51 -20.21
C GLN A 309 -13.97 -10.82 -21.58
N CYS A 310 -13.18 -11.30 -22.54
CA CYS A 310 -13.17 -10.78 -23.90
C CYS A 310 -14.55 -10.85 -24.59
N VAL A 311 -15.35 -11.86 -24.24
CA VAL A 311 -16.71 -12.03 -24.78
C VAL A 311 -17.74 -11.35 -23.87
N VAL A 312 -17.53 -11.38 -22.55
CA VAL A 312 -18.51 -10.90 -21.56
C VAL A 312 -18.50 -9.38 -21.39
N ARG A 313 -17.32 -8.74 -21.35
CA ARG A 313 -17.18 -7.28 -21.11
C ARG A 313 -17.85 -6.45 -22.20
N ASN A 314 -17.71 -6.89 -23.45
CA ASN A 314 -18.35 -6.30 -24.62
C ASN A 314 -19.46 -7.20 -25.19
N ALA A 315 -20.15 -7.98 -24.33
CA ALA A 315 -21.22 -8.88 -24.76
C ALA A 315 -22.32 -8.16 -25.55
N LYS A 316 -22.56 -6.87 -25.27
CA LYS A 316 -23.55 -6.06 -25.99
C LYS A 316 -23.26 -5.96 -27.50
N SER A 317 -22.00 -5.74 -27.90
CA SER A 317 -21.64 -5.63 -29.32
C SER A 317 -21.68 -7.00 -30.01
N VAL A 318 -21.24 -8.05 -29.31
CA VAL A 318 -21.31 -9.43 -29.80
C VAL A 318 -22.76 -9.88 -29.99
N ILE A 319 -23.63 -9.65 -29.00
CA ILE A 319 -25.06 -9.97 -29.07
C ILE A 319 -25.74 -9.16 -30.18
N LEU A 320 -25.47 -7.86 -30.29
CA LEU A 320 -26.05 -7.02 -31.35
C LEU A 320 -25.67 -7.55 -32.74
N THR A 321 -24.41 -7.96 -32.92
CA THR A 321 -23.93 -8.56 -34.16
C THR A 321 -24.60 -9.91 -34.45
N ALA A 322 -24.76 -10.76 -33.43
CA ALA A 322 -25.46 -12.03 -33.56
C ALA A 322 -26.95 -11.84 -33.89
N VAL A 323 -27.61 -10.84 -33.29
CA VAL A 323 -29.00 -10.48 -33.61
C VAL A 323 -29.10 -9.99 -35.06
N PHE A 324 -28.17 -9.15 -35.51
CA PHE A 324 -28.10 -8.72 -36.90
C PHE A 324 -27.91 -9.90 -37.86
N ALA A 325 -27.06 -10.88 -37.50
CA ALA A 325 -26.88 -12.13 -38.25
C ALA A 325 -28.19 -12.91 -38.37
N VAL A 326 -28.91 -13.08 -37.26
CA VAL A 326 -30.20 -13.77 -37.22
C VAL A 326 -31.24 -13.04 -38.08
N ILE A 327 -31.25 -11.70 -38.08
CA ILE A 327 -32.15 -10.90 -38.94
C ILE A 327 -31.83 -11.14 -40.42
N ILE A 328 -30.55 -11.16 -40.82
CA ILE A 328 -30.17 -11.46 -42.21
C ILE A 328 -30.65 -12.86 -42.61
N ILE A 329 -30.38 -13.86 -41.77
CA ILE A 329 -30.79 -15.25 -42.02
C ILE A 329 -32.31 -15.37 -42.13
N TYR A 330 -33.04 -14.64 -41.29
CA TYR A 330 -34.50 -14.57 -41.35
C TYR A 330 -35.00 -14.04 -42.70
N LEU A 331 -34.35 -13.01 -43.27
CA LEU A 331 -34.69 -12.51 -44.60
C LEU A 331 -34.44 -13.55 -45.70
N PHE A 332 -33.32 -14.27 -45.63
CA PHE A 332 -33.05 -15.38 -46.56
C PHE A 332 -34.07 -16.52 -46.41
N ALA A 333 -34.46 -16.87 -45.19
CA ALA A 333 -35.47 -17.90 -44.94
C ALA A 333 -36.86 -17.51 -45.47
N ILE A 334 -37.26 -16.23 -45.40
CA ILE A 334 -38.49 -15.74 -46.05
C ILE A 334 -38.40 -15.91 -47.57
N CYS A 335 -37.28 -15.51 -48.18
CA CYS A 335 -37.08 -15.68 -49.62
C CYS A 335 -37.09 -17.17 -50.02
N GLY A 336 -36.45 -18.04 -49.24
CA GLY A 336 -36.47 -19.49 -49.43
C GLY A 336 -37.89 -20.05 -49.33
N TYR A 337 -38.67 -19.66 -48.33
CA TYR A 337 -40.05 -20.09 -48.14
C TYR A 337 -40.99 -19.62 -49.27
N LEU A 338 -40.81 -18.41 -49.79
CA LEU A 338 -41.69 -17.86 -50.82
C LEU A 338 -41.38 -18.37 -52.23
N PHE A 339 -40.11 -18.58 -52.55
CA PHE A 339 -39.69 -18.84 -53.94
C PHE A 339 -39.08 -20.23 -54.17
N ILE A 340 -38.59 -20.91 -53.12
CA ILE A 340 -37.76 -22.11 -53.26
C ILE A 340 -38.10 -23.17 -52.21
N GLN A 341 -39.34 -23.18 -51.73
CA GLN A 341 -39.81 -24.05 -50.63
C GLN A 341 -39.61 -25.54 -50.94
N ASP A 342 -39.87 -25.95 -52.19
CA ASP A 342 -39.86 -27.35 -52.60
C ASP A 342 -38.46 -27.97 -52.71
N ASP A 343 -37.40 -27.16 -52.70
CA ASP A 343 -36.02 -27.67 -52.73
C ASP A 343 -35.43 -27.96 -51.35
N PHE A 344 -36.16 -27.67 -50.27
CA PHE A 344 -35.78 -27.99 -48.89
C PHE A 344 -36.08 -29.45 -48.55
N LEU A 345 -35.39 -30.37 -49.23
CA LEU A 345 -35.46 -31.80 -49.00
C LEU A 345 -34.20 -32.24 -48.26
N MET A 346 -34.36 -32.80 -47.07
CA MET A 346 -33.25 -33.27 -46.24
C MET A 346 -33.29 -34.77 -46.08
N GLU A 347 -32.13 -35.42 -46.21
CA GLU A 347 -31.98 -36.82 -45.85
C GLU A 347 -32.06 -36.99 -44.33
N VAL A 348 -32.96 -37.86 -43.88
CA VAL A 348 -33.18 -38.17 -42.47
C VAL A 348 -33.10 -39.66 -42.22
N ASN A 349 -32.51 -40.03 -41.08
CA ASN A 349 -32.47 -41.41 -40.60
C ASN A 349 -33.52 -41.58 -39.50
N ILE A 350 -34.58 -42.35 -39.78
CA ILE A 350 -35.66 -42.58 -38.82
C ILE A 350 -35.20 -43.60 -37.78
N LYS A 351 -35.07 -43.16 -36.52
CA LYS A 351 -34.83 -44.06 -35.41
C LYS A 351 -36.12 -44.82 -35.10
N ALA A 352 -36.20 -46.10 -35.46
CA ALA A 352 -37.32 -46.97 -35.11
C ALA A 352 -37.49 -47.02 -33.58
N MET A 353 -38.60 -46.48 -33.08
CA MET A 353 -38.97 -46.57 -31.67
C MET A 353 -39.61 -47.95 -31.43
N SER A 354 -38.92 -48.81 -30.68
CA SER A 354 -39.43 -50.12 -30.29
C SER A 354 -40.64 -49.96 -29.36
N ILE A 355 -41.84 -50.29 -29.85
CA ILE A 355 -43.00 -50.48 -28.98
C ILE A 355 -42.90 -51.88 -28.40
N ASP A 356 -42.54 -51.96 -27.12
CA ASP A 356 -42.65 -53.19 -26.32
C ASP A 356 -44.13 -53.57 -26.21
N ASN A 357 -44.48 -54.73 -26.77
CA ASN A 357 -45.76 -55.38 -26.54
C ASN A 357 -45.83 -55.84 -25.08
N GLN A 358 -46.53 -55.07 -24.23
CA GLN A 358 -47.07 -55.57 -22.97
C GLN A 358 -48.58 -55.78 -23.07
N ILE A 359 -48.91 -57.07 -22.97
CA ILE A 359 -50.21 -57.72 -22.84
C ILE A 359 -51.14 -56.99 -21.87
N LEU A 360 -52.40 -56.77 -22.27
CA LEU A 360 -53.52 -56.69 -21.34
C LEU A 360 -54.55 -57.77 -21.69
N ASN A 361 -54.46 -58.87 -20.94
CA ASN A 361 -55.44 -59.94 -20.87
C ASN A 361 -56.76 -59.40 -20.30
N VAL A 362 -57.84 -59.51 -21.05
CA VAL A 362 -59.18 -59.65 -20.46
C VAL A 362 -59.84 -60.90 -21.03
N THR A 363 -60.01 -61.87 -20.15
CA THR A 363 -60.72 -63.14 -20.28
C THR A 363 -62.23 -62.89 -20.43
N SER A 364 -62.88 -63.46 -21.45
CA SER A 364 -64.16 -64.21 -21.32
C SER A 364 -64.73 -64.64 -22.68
N ASN A 365 -64.76 -65.95 -22.88
CA ASN A 365 -65.81 -66.79 -23.47
C ASN A 365 -66.86 -66.19 -24.43
N ASN A 366 -66.95 -66.89 -25.57
CA ASN A 366 -68.15 -67.25 -26.34
C ASN A 366 -69.04 -66.13 -26.93
N LYS A 367 -68.95 -66.04 -28.27
CA LYS A 367 -70.06 -65.95 -29.25
C LYS A 367 -71.44 -65.65 -28.64
N THR A 368 -72.00 -64.48 -28.94
CA THR A 368 -73.11 -64.33 -29.91
C THR A 368 -73.39 -62.86 -30.21
N ASN A 369 -73.66 -62.60 -31.49
CA ASN A 369 -73.92 -61.31 -32.11
C ASN A 369 -75.24 -60.65 -31.66
N LEU A 370 -75.22 -59.33 -31.55
CA LEU A 370 -76.36 -58.42 -31.65
C LEU A 370 -76.05 -57.54 -32.88
N LEU A 371 -76.41 -57.87 -34.14
CA LEU A 371 -77.73 -57.79 -34.77
C LEU A 371 -78.47 -56.50 -34.34
N THR A 372 -78.97 -55.60 -35.17
CA THR A 372 -79.21 -55.49 -36.61
C THR A 372 -79.84 -54.09 -36.78
N THR A 373 -79.94 -53.57 -37.99
CA THR A 373 -81.25 -53.11 -38.46
C THR A 373 -81.36 -53.61 -39.90
N ILE A 374 -81.99 -54.79 -40.08
CA ILE A 374 -83.23 -55.00 -40.86
C ILE A 374 -82.94 -54.87 -42.38
N ILE A 375 -83.07 -55.83 -43.30
CA ILE A 375 -83.96 -57.01 -43.52
C ILE A 375 -83.60 -57.56 -44.95
N PRO A 376 -83.98 -58.77 -45.40
CA PRO A 376 -83.56 -60.11 -44.96
C PRO A 376 -82.82 -60.87 -46.11
N ALA A 377 -82.35 -62.08 -45.86
CA ALA A 377 -82.14 -63.05 -46.93
C ALA A 377 -82.54 -64.43 -46.40
N ALA A 378 -83.55 -65.02 -47.02
CA ALA A 378 -83.98 -66.39 -46.75
C ALA A 378 -83.45 -67.31 -47.84
N ASN A 379 -82.79 -68.35 -47.36
CA ASN A 379 -82.85 -69.76 -47.76
C ASN A 379 -82.43 -70.21 -49.17
N ASP A 380 -81.41 -71.08 -49.11
CA ASP A 380 -81.39 -72.46 -49.60
C ASP A 380 -81.34 -72.76 -51.11
N ASN A 381 -80.34 -73.63 -51.38
CA ASN A 381 -80.26 -74.71 -52.37
C ASN A 381 -79.68 -74.47 -53.77
N GLU A 382 -78.93 -75.51 -54.16
CA GLU A 382 -78.70 -76.06 -55.51
C GLU A 382 -77.51 -75.61 -56.38
N TYR A 383 -76.53 -76.53 -56.43
CA TYR A 383 -76.00 -77.25 -57.61
C TYR A 383 -75.84 -76.54 -58.97
N CYS A 384 -74.59 -76.59 -59.45
CA CYS A 384 -74.11 -76.80 -60.83
C CYS A 384 -74.09 -75.72 -61.94
N THR A 385 -72.86 -75.61 -62.48
CA THR A 385 -72.42 -75.63 -63.90
C THR A 385 -72.65 -74.44 -64.85
N LYS A 386 -71.52 -74.00 -65.43
CA LYS A 386 -71.23 -73.71 -66.85
C LYS A 386 -72.29 -72.95 -67.69
N ASP A 387 -71.95 -71.77 -68.20
CA ASP A 387 -71.45 -71.56 -69.57
C ASP A 387 -71.55 -70.09 -70.02
N ASN A 388 -70.62 -69.72 -70.91
CA ASN A 388 -70.71 -68.74 -72.00
C ASN A 388 -70.83 -67.22 -71.75
N CYS A 389 -69.74 -66.54 -72.15
CA CYS A 389 -69.65 -65.40 -73.06
C CYS A 389 -70.96 -64.82 -73.63
N THR A 390 -71.10 -63.49 -73.63
CA THR A 390 -70.87 -62.66 -74.83
C THR A 390 -71.04 -61.16 -74.55
N ASN A 391 -70.26 -60.40 -75.31
CA ASN A 391 -70.19 -58.94 -75.47
C ASN A 391 -71.54 -58.21 -75.44
N ASP A 392 -71.57 -57.02 -74.82
CA ASP A 392 -72.02 -55.84 -75.54
C ASP A 392 -71.45 -54.52 -74.98
N LYS A 393 -71.31 -53.55 -75.89
CA LYS A 393 -70.67 -52.24 -75.72
C LYS A 393 -71.68 -51.17 -75.28
N THR A 394 -71.12 -50.12 -74.67
CA THR A 394 -71.55 -48.70 -74.65
C THR A 394 -72.78 -48.28 -73.84
N THR A 395 -72.58 -47.63 -72.69
CA THR A 395 -72.58 -46.16 -72.49
C THR A 395 -72.68 -45.85 -70.98
N GLY A 396 -71.92 -44.86 -70.49
CA GLY A 396 -72.09 -44.35 -69.13
C GLY A 396 -70.81 -43.77 -68.52
N HIS A 397 -70.77 -42.44 -68.42
CA HIS A 397 -69.81 -41.65 -67.66
C HIS A 397 -69.67 -42.13 -66.20
N MET A 398 -68.45 -42.36 -65.72
CA MET A 398 -67.84 -41.72 -64.54
C MET A 398 -66.52 -42.42 -64.18
N SER A 399 -65.59 -41.62 -63.65
CA SER A 399 -64.21 -41.90 -63.25
C SER A 399 -64.01 -43.18 -62.42
N PRO A 400 -62.77 -43.71 -62.40
CA PRO A 400 -62.06 -43.82 -61.11
C PRO A 400 -60.56 -43.46 -61.27
N VAL A 401 -59.97 -42.65 -60.38
CA VAL A 401 -59.23 -43.08 -59.17
C VAL A 401 -58.61 -44.47 -59.31
N SER A 402 -57.29 -44.51 -59.48
CA SER A 402 -56.47 -45.72 -59.32
C SER A 402 -55.34 -45.42 -58.34
N GLN A 403 -55.54 -45.90 -57.10
CA GLN A 403 -54.53 -46.65 -56.34
C GLN A 403 -53.81 -47.63 -57.29
N THR A 404 -52.54 -48.01 -57.21
CA THR A 404 -51.58 -48.24 -56.12
C THR A 404 -50.37 -48.87 -56.81
N SER A 405 -49.18 -48.82 -56.21
CA SER A 405 -48.29 -49.98 -56.33
C SER A 405 -47.28 -50.04 -55.20
N ASN A 406 -47.59 -50.91 -54.23
CA ASN A 406 -46.60 -51.70 -53.52
C ASN A 406 -45.84 -52.55 -54.55
N VAL A 407 -44.51 -52.51 -54.52
CA VAL A 407 -43.65 -53.57 -55.06
C VAL A 407 -42.60 -53.87 -54.00
N LEU A 408 -42.59 -55.10 -53.52
CA LEU A 408 -41.50 -55.70 -52.78
C LEU A 408 -40.47 -56.24 -53.79
N SER A 409 -39.22 -55.83 -53.62
CA SER A 409 -38.05 -56.61 -53.99
C SER A 409 -36.89 -56.19 -53.10
N GLU A 410 -36.39 -57.14 -52.30
CA GLU A 410 -35.16 -57.04 -51.52
C GLU A 410 -33.95 -56.93 -52.45
N GLU A 411 -33.05 -55.98 -52.18
CA GLU A 411 -31.59 -56.15 -52.10
C GLU A 411 -30.95 -54.77 -51.82
N GLY A 412 -30.03 -54.75 -50.85
CA GLY A 412 -29.26 -53.61 -50.32
C GLY A 412 -29.32 -52.27 -51.06
N ALA A 413 -30.12 -51.35 -50.54
CA ALA A 413 -29.94 -49.92 -50.72
C ALA A 413 -30.43 -49.25 -49.42
N ASP A 414 -29.56 -48.46 -48.80
CA ASP A 414 -29.96 -47.53 -47.75
C ASP A 414 -31.05 -46.64 -48.34
N ASN A 415 -32.32 -46.89 -48.01
CA ASN A 415 -33.42 -46.03 -48.44
C ASN A 415 -33.28 -44.70 -47.68
N GLU A 416 -32.51 -43.77 -48.21
CA GLU A 416 -32.41 -42.38 -47.78
C GLU A 416 -33.81 -41.75 -47.88
N LEU A 417 -34.46 -41.58 -46.73
CA LEU A 417 -35.77 -40.94 -46.65
C LEU A 417 -35.55 -39.43 -46.69
N LEU A 418 -36.16 -38.77 -47.68
CA LEU A 418 -36.15 -37.32 -47.82
C LEU A 418 -37.34 -36.70 -47.09
N GLU A 419 -37.08 -35.77 -46.18
CA GLU A 419 -38.07 -35.01 -45.42
C GLU A 419 -38.12 -33.53 -45.87
N ARG A 420 -39.33 -32.97 -45.97
CA ARG A 420 -39.54 -31.55 -46.31
C ARG A 420 -39.28 -30.67 -45.08
N ALA A 421 -38.22 -29.88 -45.14
CA ALA A 421 -37.69 -29.13 -44.01
C ALA A 421 -38.16 -27.66 -43.91
N CYS A 422 -38.98 -27.20 -44.86
CA CYS A 422 -39.45 -25.82 -45.00
C CYS A 422 -40.97 -25.74 -45.23
N ASP A 423 -41.77 -26.65 -44.65
CA ASP A 423 -43.25 -26.61 -44.80
C ASP A 423 -43.90 -25.41 -44.10
N THR A 424 -43.26 -24.89 -43.06
CA THR A 424 -43.66 -23.64 -42.38
C THR A 424 -42.51 -22.65 -42.39
N LEU A 425 -42.83 -21.35 -42.37
CA LEU A 425 -41.81 -20.29 -42.29
C LEU A 425 -40.87 -20.50 -41.09
N PHE A 426 -41.41 -20.94 -39.95
CA PHE A 426 -40.63 -21.25 -38.76
C PHE A 426 -39.63 -22.38 -39.02
N MET A 427 -40.06 -23.50 -39.61
CA MET A 427 -39.16 -24.61 -39.95
C MET A 427 -38.11 -24.18 -40.99
N CYS A 428 -38.47 -23.30 -41.93
CA CYS A 428 -37.52 -22.77 -42.90
C CYS A 428 -36.41 -21.93 -42.25
N ILE A 429 -36.76 -21.10 -41.26
CA ILE A 429 -35.78 -20.33 -40.47
C ILE A 429 -34.88 -21.26 -39.69
N VAL A 430 -35.44 -22.25 -38.99
CA VAL A 430 -34.67 -23.23 -38.20
C VAL A 430 -33.71 -24.02 -39.10
N THR A 431 -34.20 -24.49 -40.25
CA THR A 431 -33.39 -25.23 -41.22
C THR A 431 -32.29 -24.35 -41.81
N THR A 432 -32.60 -23.12 -42.20
CA THR A 432 -31.60 -22.17 -42.75
C THR A 432 -30.56 -21.76 -41.70
N LEU A 433 -30.96 -21.53 -40.46
CA LEU A 433 -30.06 -21.18 -39.36
C LEU A 433 -29.14 -22.35 -39.01
N ASN A 434 -29.68 -23.55 -38.84
CA ASN A 434 -28.93 -24.72 -38.39
C ASN A 434 -28.06 -25.30 -39.49
N LYS A 435 -28.65 -25.58 -40.66
CA LYS A 435 -27.94 -26.25 -41.77
C LYS A 435 -27.24 -25.25 -42.68
N GLY A 436 -27.75 -24.04 -42.83
CA GLY A 436 -27.12 -23.02 -43.66
C GLY A 436 -25.84 -22.45 -43.02
N LEU A 437 -25.81 -22.20 -41.71
CA LEU A 437 -24.59 -21.68 -41.05
C LEU A 437 -23.53 -22.74 -40.80
N ARG A 438 -23.94 -23.98 -40.45
CA ARG A 438 -23.02 -25.01 -39.97
C ARG A 438 -22.35 -25.78 -41.10
N ASN A 439 -22.96 -25.82 -42.28
CA ASN A 439 -22.36 -26.42 -43.46
C ASN A 439 -21.51 -25.38 -44.18
N GLY A 440 -20.24 -25.71 -44.43
CA GLY A 440 -19.20 -24.75 -44.81
C GLY A 440 -19.44 -24.00 -46.13
N GLY A 441 -20.24 -24.52 -47.07
CA GLY A 441 -20.59 -23.85 -48.33
C GLY A 441 -21.93 -23.11 -48.31
N GLY A 442 -22.60 -23.02 -47.16
CA GLY A 442 -23.88 -22.33 -47.00
C GLY A 442 -25.10 -23.25 -47.22
N ILE A 443 -26.28 -22.64 -47.36
CA ILE A 443 -27.55 -23.39 -47.48
C ILE A 443 -27.67 -24.17 -48.80
N GLY A 444 -26.97 -23.75 -49.86
CA GLY A 444 -26.99 -24.39 -51.17
C GLY A 444 -26.50 -25.85 -51.16
N ASP A 445 -25.61 -26.21 -50.23
CA ASP A 445 -25.10 -27.58 -50.06
C ASP A 445 -26.14 -28.55 -49.48
N VAL A 446 -27.19 -28.01 -48.84
CA VAL A 446 -28.21 -28.77 -48.12
C VAL A 446 -29.45 -28.98 -48.99
N LEU A 447 -29.71 -28.02 -49.86
CA LEU A 447 -30.87 -28.02 -50.73
C LEU A 447 -30.62 -28.90 -51.95
N ARG A 448 -31.70 -29.37 -52.57
CA ARG A 448 -31.63 -30.15 -53.82
C ARG A 448 -30.86 -29.37 -54.91
N GLN A 449 -30.01 -30.08 -55.65
CA GLN A 449 -29.29 -29.52 -56.80
C GLN A 449 -30.25 -29.27 -57.97
N PRO A 450 -30.36 -28.02 -58.48
CA PRO A 450 -31.27 -27.69 -59.58
C PRO A 450 -30.69 -28.09 -60.95
N SER A 451 -31.55 -28.48 -61.89
CA SER A 451 -31.14 -28.70 -63.29
C SER A 451 -30.98 -27.37 -64.04
N SER A 452 -30.01 -27.29 -64.96
CA SER A 452 -29.78 -26.10 -65.81
C SER A 452 -30.94 -25.73 -66.74
N ARG A 453 -31.97 -26.60 -66.84
CA ARG A 453 -33.18 -26.39 -67.63
C ARG A 453 -34.35 -25.83 -66.82
N GLU A 454 -34.22 -25.73 -65.51
CA GLU A 454 -35.27 -25.18 -64.63
C GLU A 454 -35.33 -23.64 -64.77
N PRO A 455 -36.53 -23.03 -64.86
CA PRO A 455 -36.67 -21.59 -65.09
C PRO A 455 -36.09 -20.73 -63.96
N LEU A 456 -36.01 -21.27 -62.74
CA LEU A 456 -35.46 -20.59 -61.56
C LEU A 456 -33.97 -20.90 -61.31
N TYR A 457 -33.29 -21.60 -62.21
CA TYR A 457 -31.88 -22.00 -62.04
C TYR A 457 -30.96 -20.82 -61.71
N PHE A 458 -31.03 -19.73 -62.49
CA PHE A 458 -30.17 -18.55 -62.27
C PHE A 458 -30.50 -17.83 -60.96
N PHE A 459 -31.78 -17.73 -60.61
CA PHE A 459 -32.20 -17.15 -59.34
C PHE A 459 -31.66 -17.97 -58.17
N ARG A 460 -31.70 -19.30 -58.28
CA ARG A 460 -31.17 -20.21 -57.28
C ARG A 460 -29.66 -20.05 -57.09
N VAL A 461 -28.88 -20.01 -58.16
CA VAL A 461 -27.42 -19.80 -58.08
C VAL A 461 -27.07 -18.47 -57.40
N ILE A 462 -27.80 -17.39 -57.73
CA ILE A 462 -27.59 -16.08 -57.09
C ILE A 462 -27.96 -16.13 -55.61
N TYR A 463 -29.06 -16.79 -55.25
CA TYR A 463 -29.48 -16.97 -53.86
C TYR A 463 -28.40 -17.70 -53.04
N ASP A 464 -27.89 -18.82 -53.55
CA ASP A 464 -26.86 -19.63 -52.86
C ASP A 464 -25.55 -18.83 -52.70
N MET A 465 -25.11 -18.12 -53.74
CA MET A 465 -23.91 -17.28 -53.70
C MET A 465 -24.06 -16.09 -52.74
N MET A 466 -25.22 -15.41 -52.75
CA MET A 466 -25.49 -14.30 -51.83
C MET A 466 -25.57 -14.77 -50.38
N PHE A 467 -26.16 -15.94 -50.14
CA PHE A 467 -26.16 -16.55 -48.82
C PHE A 467 -24.72 -16.82 -48.36
N PHE A 468 -23.90 -17.45 -49.20
CA PHE A 468 -22.51 -17.76 -48.88
C PHE A 468 -21.68 -16.49 -48.58
N PHE A 469 -21.71 -15.48 -49.46
CA PHE A 469 -20.91 -14.27 -49.26
C PHE A 469 -21.40 -13.42 -48.07
N ILE A 470 -22.71 -13.21 -47.92
CA ILE A 470 -23.23 -12.30 -46.90
C ILE A 470 -23.28 -12.97 -45.53
N VAL A 471 -23.82 -14.19 -45.46
CA VAL A 471 -24.06 -14.87 -44.18
C VAL A 471 -22.80 -15.58 -43.68
N ILE A 472 -22.11 -16.32 -44.54
CA ILE A 472 -20.92 -17.08 -44.12
C ILE A 472 -19.69 -16.19 -44.08
N ILE A 473 -19.35 -15.54 -45.20
CA ILE A 473 -18.10 -14.77 -45.27
C ILE A 473 -18.17 -13.47 -44.49
N ILE A 474 -19.19 -12.64 -44.66
CA ILE A 474 -19.23 -11.32 -44.00
C ILE A 474 -19.66 -11.47 -42.55
N THR A 475 -20.82 -12.08 -42.28
CA THR A 475 -21.43 -12.02 -40.95
C THR A 475 -20.66 -12.83 -39.90
N LEU A 476 -20.23 -14.05 -40.23
CA LEU A 476 -19.47 -14.89 -39.29
C LEU A 476 -18.09 -14.28 -38.97
N ASN A 477 -17.39 -13.75 -39.98
CA ASN A 477 -16.11 -13.08 -39.78
C ASN A 477 -16.25 -11.74 -39.05
N LEU A 478 -17.40 -11.05 -39.17
CA LEU A 478 -17.66 -9.83 -38.39
C LEU A 478 -17.76 -10.15 -36.88
N ILE A 479 -18.46 -11.25 -36.52
CA ILE A 479 -18.52 -11.71 -35.12
C ILE A 479 -17.12 -12.03 -34.59
N PHE A 480 -16.31 -12.76 -35.35
CA PHE A 480 -14.91 -13.04 -34.96
C PHE A 480 -14.07 -11.76 -34.88
N GLY A 481 -14.27 -10.81 -35.79
CA GLY A 481 -13.60 -9.50 -35.78
C GLY A 481 -13.85 -8.73 -34.50
N VAL A 482 -15.11 -8.59 -34.07
CA VAL A 482 -15.47 -7.91 -32.81
C VAL A 482 -14.82 -8.59 -31.61
N ILE A 483 -14.77 -9.92 -31.58
CA ILE A 483 -14.11 -10.65 -30.50
C ILE A 483 -12.60 -10.39 -30.50
N ILE A 484 -11.93 -10.42 -31.66
CA ILE A 484 -10.49 -10.15 -31.79
C ILE A 484 -10.15 -8.73 -31.34
N ASP A 485 -10.97 -7.74 -31.68
CA ASP A 485 -10.79 -6.37 -31.24
C ASP A 485 -10.90 -6.25 -29.70
N ASN A 486 -11.87 -6.93 -29.09
CA ASN A 486 -11.97 -6.98 -27.63
C ASN A 486 -10.74 -7.62 -26.97
N PHE A 487 -10.15 -8.66 -27.60
CA PHE A 487 -8.89 -9.26 -27.13
C PHE A 487 -7.71 -8.28 -27.24
N ALA A 488 -7.67 -7.48 -28.30
CA ALA A 488 -6.64 -6.47 -28.49
C ALA A 488 -6.76 -5.36 -27.44
N ASP A 489 -7.97 -4.91 -27.13
CA ASP A 489 -8.23 -3.91 -26.08
C ASP A 489 -7.79 -4.40 -24.70
N LEU A 490 -8.20 -5.61 -24.30
CA LEU A 490 -7.82 -6.18 -23.00
C LEU A 490 -6.31 -6.39 -22.88
N ARG A 491 -5.63 -6.75 -23.97
CA ARG A 491 -4.17 -6.83 -24.00
C ARG A 491 -3.54 -5.44 -23.81
N THR A 492 -4.06 -4.44 -24.51
CA THR A 492 -3.55 -3.06 -24.45
C THR A 492 -3.74 -2.47 -23.05
N GLU A 493 -4.89 -2.71 -22.42
CA GLU A 493 -5.14 -2.29 -21.04
C GLU A 493 -4.22 -2.97 -20.04
N LYS A 494 -4.02 -4.29 -20.16
CA LYS A 494 -3.05 -5.02 -19.35
C LYS A 494 -1.63 -4.48 -19.53
N GLN A 495 -1.21 -4.26 -20.78
CA GLN A 495 0.10 -3.67 -21.08
C GLN A 495 0.25 -2.27 -20.47
N ARG A 496 -0.78 -1.43 -20.56
CA ARG A 496 -0.79 -0.09 -19.95
C ARG A 496 -0.66 -0.16 -18.42
N ASN A 497 -1.41 -1.04 -17.76
CA ASN A 497 -1.33 -1.20 -16.30
C ASN A 497 0.06 -1.72 -15.89
N ASP A 498 0.58 -2.72 -16.62
CA ASP A 498 1.93 -3.24 -16.39
C ASP A 498 3.03 -2.19 -16.66
N GLU A 499 2.78 -1.20 -17.51
CA GLU A 499 3.68 -0.07 -17.77
C GLU A 499 3.64 0.93 -16.61
N ILE A 500 2.46 1.28 -16.10
CA ILE A 500 2.27 2.17 -14.94
C ILE A 500 2.97 1.57 -13.72
N LEU A 501 2.71 0.29 -13.40
CA LEU A 501 3.33 -0.40 -12.25
C LEU A 501 4.87 -0.44 -12.33
N ARG A 502 5.44 -0.44 -13.54
CA ARG A 502 6.90 -0.48 -13.75
C ARG A 502 7.56 0.91 -13.77
N ASN A 503 6.81 1.93 -14.15
CA ASN A 503 7.35 3.25 -14.43
C ASN A 503 6.87 4.33 -13.47
N THR A 504 5.94 4.06 -12.58
CA THR A 504 5.39 5.03 -11.63
C THR A 504 5.58 4.51 -10.21
N CYS A 505 6.03 5.38 -9.29
CA CYS A 505 6.19 5.01 -7.88
C CYS A 505 4.83 4.81 -7.22
N PHE A 506 4.62 3.70 -6.54
CA PHE A 506 3.35 3.35 -5.88
C PHE A 506 2.89 4.38 -4.84
N ILE A 507 3.83 5.03 -4.14
CA ILE A 507 3.52 5.95 -3.05
C ILE A 507 3.34 7.38 -3.57
N CYS A 508 4.38 7.96 -4.17
CA CYS A 508 4.35 9.37 -4.57
C CYS A 508 3.80 9.63 -5.97
N ALA A 509 3.52 8.59 -6.76
CA ALA A 509 3.06 8.70 -8.15
C ALA A 509 4.01 9.45 -9.10
N LEU A 510 5.29 9.59 -8.75
CA LEU A 510 6.30 10.11 -9.66
C LEU A 510 6.74 9.08 -10.67
N ASP A 511 6.93 9.52 -11.91
CA ASP A 511 7.43 8.69 -12.99
C ASP A 511 8.93 8.43 -12.86
N ARG A 512 9.37 7.27 -13.37
CA ARG A 512 10.76 6.84 -13.47
C ARG A 512 11.65 7.88 -14.14
N LYS A 513 11.10 8.61 -15.13
CA LYS A 513 11.78 9.68 -15.87
C LYS A 513 12.19 10.85 -14.97
N SER A 514 11.47 11.10 -13.88
CA SER A 514 11.79 12.19 -12.94
C SER A 514 13.12 11.98 -12.19
N PHE A 515 13.63 10.75 -12.19
CA PHE A 515 14.89 10.36 -11.54
C PHE A 515 16.07 10.26 -12.53
N ASP A 516 15.85 10.50 -13.83
CA ASP A 516 16.92 10.47 -14.82
C ASP A 516 17.92 11.63 -14.56
N ASN A 517 19.21 11.33 -14.65
CA ASN A 517 20.31 12.28 -14.36
C ASN A 517 20.33 12.85 -12.93
N LYS A 518 19.66 12.20 -11.98
CA LYS A 518 19.71 12.54 -10.54
C LYS A 518 20.65 11.58 -9.81
N HIS A 519 21.05 11.97 -8.59
CA HIS A 519 21.94 11.14 -7.76
C HIS A 519 21.26 9.88 -7.21
N VAL A 520 19.92 9.87 -7.14
CA VAL A 520 19.12 8.75 -6.65
C VAL A 520 18.44 8.07 -7.83
N THR A 521 18.59 6.75 -7.94
CA THR A 521 17.93 5.96 -8.99
C THR A 521 16.49 5.67 -8.63
N PHE A 522 15.62 5.45 -9.63
CA PHE A 522 14.23 5.04 -9.39
C PHE A 522 14.13 3.74 -8.57
N GLU A 523 15.03 2.78 -8.82
CA GLU A 523 15.07 1.50 -8.09
C GLU A 523 15.45 1.68 -6.62
N ASP A 524 16.42 2.56 -6.33
CA ASP A 524 16.78 2.90 -4.94
C ASP A 524 15.63 3.64 -4.25
N HIS A 525 14.96 4.55 -4.97
CA HIS A 525 13.81 5.30 -4.45
C HIS A 525 12.67 4.36 -4.01
N ILE A 526 12.22 3.43 -4.85
CA ILE A 526 11.11 2.51 -4.51
C ILE A 526 11.50 1.45 -3.46
N ARG A 527 12.79 1.14 -3.30
CA ARG A 527 13.24 0.11 -2.35
C ARG A 527 13.61 0.66 -0.98
N LYS A 528 14.20 1.85 -0.92
CA LYS A 528 14.75 2.45 0.30
C LYS A 528 13.88 3.57 0.87
N VAL A 529 13.38 4.46 0.01
CA VAL A 529 12.65 5.67 0.44
C VAL A 529 11.14 5.42 0.43
N HIS A 530 10.58 5.04 -0.72
CA HIS A 530 9.14 4.81 -0.93
C HIS A 530 8.83 3.32 -1.08
N ASN A 531 9.33 2.53 -0.13
CA ASN A 531 8.95 1.12 -0.04
C ASN A 531 7.54 0.98 0.53
N MET A 532 6.62 0.46 -0.27
CA MET A 532 5.21 0.27 0.12
C MET A 532 5.05 -0.49 1.44
N TRP A 533 5.88 -1.51 1.69
CA TRP A 533 5.78 -2.34 2.89
C TRP A 533 6.21 -1.60 4.15
N ASN A 534 7.15 -0.65 4.03
CA ASN A 534 7.55 0.16 5.18
C ASN A 534 6.38 0.99 5.71
N TYR A 535 5.52 1.54 4.84
CA TYR A 535 4.32 2.24 5.28
C TYR A 535 3.34 1.31 6.02
N VAL A 536 3.19 0.06 5.56
CA VAL A 536 2.37 -0.95 6.26
C VAL A 536 2.98 -1.28 7.61
N TYR A 537 4.30 -1.48 7.69
CA TYR A 537 4.99 -1.75 8.95
C TYR A 537 4.85 -0.60 9.94
N PHE A 538 4.89 0.65 9.46
CA PHE A 538 4.69 1.83 10.29
C PHE A 538 3.26 1.92 10.83
N MET A 539 2.24 1.59 10.01
CA MET A 539 0.86 1.51 10.49
C MET A 539 0.68 0.41 11.54
N VAL A 540 1.32 -0.75 11.36
CA VAL A 540 1.31 -1.83 12.36
C VAL A 540 2.00 -1.38 13.64
N LEU A 541 3.15 -0.69 13.54
CA LEU A 541 3.87 -0.13 14.69
C LEU A 541 2.96 0.79 15.51
N ILE A 542 2.31 1.76 14.86
CA ILE A 542 1.35 2.66 15.53
C ILE A 542 0.23 1.87 16.19
N HIS A 543 -0.26 0.79 15.58
CA HIS A 543 -1.37 0.03 16.15
C HIS A 543 -1.00 -0.79 17.39
N VAL A 544 0.26 -1.25 17.50
CA VAL A 544 0.71 -2.12 18.60
C VAL A 544 1.43 -1.36 19.72
N LYS A 545 1.99 -0.19 19.42
CA LYS A 545 2.75 0.63 20.37
C LYS A 545 1.81 1.38 21.31
N ASP A 546 2.22 1.56 22.56
CA ASP A 546 1.45 2.34 23.55
C ASP A 546 1.35 3.82 23.10
N PRO A 547 0.15 4.43 23.09
CA PRO A 547 -0.02 5.82 22.70
C PRO A 547 0.79 6.84 23.50
N THR A 548 1.15 6.54 24.75
CA THR A 548 1.98 7.43 25.58
C THR A 548 3.46 7.44 25.17
N GLU A 549 3.90 6.46 24.37
CA GLU A 549 5.28 6.34 23.89
C GLU A 549 5.47 6.83 22.46
N TYR A 550 4.40 7.32 21.82
CA TYR A 550 4.50 7.82 20.46
C TYR A 550 5.45 8.99 20.38
N THR A 551 6.35 8.97 19.39
CA THR A 551 7.12 10.15 18.99
C THR A 551 6.19 11.22 18.40
N GLY A 552 6.68 12.43 18.15
CA GLY A 552 5.88 13.49 17.56
C GLY A 552 5.35 13.17 16.14
N PRO A 553 6.16 12.59 15.24
CA PRO A 553 5.67 12.08 13.96
C PRO A 553 4.66 10.95 14.11
N GLU A 554 4.87 10.01 15.03
CA GLU A 554 3.94 8.90 15.27
C GLU A 554 2.58 9.41 15.75
N SER A 555 2.56 10.34 16.71
CA SER A 555 1.32 10.95 17.22
C SER A 555 0.55 11.69 16.13
N TYR A 556 1.26 12.43 15.29
CA TYR A 556 0.65 13.12 14.15
C TYR A 556 0.03 12.11 13.15
N VAL A 557 0.75 11.06 12.77
CA VAL A 557 0.21 10.07 11.84
C VAL A 557 -0.94 9.28 12.47
N HIS A 558 -0.87 8.98 13.76
CA HIS A 558 -1.97 8.36 14.51
C HIS A 558 -3.25 9.21 14.43
N GLU A 559 -3.15 10.52 14.70
CA GLU A 559 -4.27 11.45 14.57
C GLU A 559 -4.84 11.47 13.14
N MET A 560 -3.98 11.52 12.13
CA MET A 560 -4.40 11.49 10.72
C MET A 560 -5.14 10.20 10.35
N ILE A 561 -4.70 9.05 10.89
CA ILE A 561 -5.35 7.75 10.69
C ILE A 561 -6.73 7.74 11.36
N GLU A 562 -6.86 8.23 12.60
CA GLU A 562 -8.15 8.33 13.29
C GLU A 562 -9.14 9.23 12.54
N GLN A 563 -8.64 10.32 11.97
CA GLN A 563 -9.42 11.25 11.13
C GLN A 563 -9.71 10.72 9.72
N ARG A 564 -9.17 9.54 9.36
CA ARG A 564 -9.23 8.97 8.00
C ARG A 564 -8.68 9.91 6.93
N ASN A 565 -7.69 10.73 7.30
CA ASN A 565 -7.01 11.65 6.41
C ASN A 565 -5.75 11.01 5.81
N LEU A 566 -5.65 10.99 4.48
CA LEU A 566 -4.53 10.39 3.74
C LEU A 566 -3.52 11.45 3.23
N ASP A 567 -3.57 12.68 3.73
CA ASP A 567 -2.71 13.77 3.28
C ASP A 567 -1.28 13.70 3.87
N TRP A 568 -1.06 12.83 4.86
CA TRP A 568 0.27 12.55 5.41
C TRP A 568 1.16 11.72 4.47
N PHE A 569 0.58 11.09 3.43
CA PHE A 569 1.36 10.44 2.37
C PHE A 569 1.97 11.46 1.40
N PRO A 570 3.21 11.25 0.92
CA PRO A 570 3.78 12.09 -0.12
C PRO A 570 3.02 11.90 -1.44
N ARG A 571 2.67 13.00 -2.10
CA ARG A 571 1.98 13.02 -3.40
C ARG A 571 2.72 13.93 -4.36
N MET A 572 3.17 13.38 -5.48
CA MET A 572 3.92 14.06 -6.54
C MET A 572 5.20 14.78 -6.05
N ARG A 573 5.82 14.28 -4.97
CA ARG A 573 7.04 14.86 -4.37
C ARG A 573 7.81 13.86 -3.52
N THR A 574 9.09 14.15 -3.30
CA THR A 574 10.01 13.39 -2.43
C THR A 574 11.23 14.24 -2.12
N SER A 575 11.81 14.07 -0.93
CA SER A 575 13.02 14.84 -0.52
C SER A 575 14.23 14.56 -1.43
N SER A 576 14.25 13.39 -2.08
CA SER A 576 15.29 12.99 -3.02
C SER A 576 15.38 13.90 -4.26
N LEU A 577 14.31 14.62 -4.59
CA LEU A 577 14.25 15.52 -5.76
C LEU A 577 14.26 17.00 -5.37
N ASP A 578 13.77 17.35 -4.18
CA ASP A 578 13.63 18.75 -3.71
C ASP A 578 15.00 19.44 -3.49
N THR A 579 16.09 18.68 -3.36
CA THR A 579 17.43 19.22 -3.05
C THR A 579 18.13 20.01 -4.16
N GLN A 580 17.61 20.08 -5.39
CA GLN A 580 18.26 20.87 -6.46
C GLN A 580 17.57 22.21 -6.78
N GLU A 581 16.26 22.31 -6.63
CA GLU A 581 15.55 23.56 -6.90
C GLU A 581 15.52 24.46 -5.65
N ASP A 582 15.43 23.86 -4.46
CA ASP A 582 15.38 24.63 -3.21
C ASP A 582 16.77 25.05 -2.72
N LYS A 583 17.83 24.26 -2.90
CA LYS A 583 19.20 24.73 -2.55
C LYS A 583 19.60 25.97 -3.33
N ASN A 584 19.25 26.04 -4.62
CA ASN A 584 19.54 27.22 -5.44
C ASN A 584 18.72 28.44 -5.01
N LYS A 585 17.46 28.24 -4.56
CA LYS A 585 16.62 29.32 -4.02
C LYS A 585 17.06 29.74 -2.61
N GLU A 586 17.33 28.81 -1.71
CA GLU A 586 17.84 29.08 -0.36
C GLU A 586 19.22 29.75 -0.41
N ASP A 587 20.13 29.31 -1.26
CA ASP A 587 21.43 29.99 -1.43
C ASP A 587 21.26 31.42 -1.95
N GLN A 588 20.27 31.65 -2.81
CA GLN A 588 19.93 32.97 -3.32
C GLN A 588 19.26 33.84 -2.26
N ASP A 589 18.30 33.31 -1.50
CA ASP A 589 17.57 34.00 -0.45
C ASP A 589 18.46 34.29 0.76
N ASN A 590 19.33 33.35 1.16
CA ASN A 590 20.35 33.56 2.18
C ASN A 590 21.35 34.65 1.76
N ARG A 591 21.71 34.72 0.48
CA ARG A 591 22.57 35.79 -0.05
C ARG A 591 21.87 37.15 -0.01
N ILE A 592 20.57 37.20 -0.34
CA ILE A 592 19.77 38.43 -0.25
C ILE A 592 19.62 38.86 1.21
N LEU A 593 19.31 37.94 2.12
CA LEU A 593 19.16 38.21 3.55
C LEU A 593 20.46 38.73 4.16
N LYS A 594 21.60 38.14 3.78
CA LYS A 594 22.93 38.60 4.22
C LYS A 594 23.20 40.05 3.79
N ILE A 595 22.88 40.39 2.55
CA ILE A 595 23.00 41.77 2.03
C ILE A 595 22.08 42.73 2.82
N GLN A 596 20.84 42.31 3.11
CA GLN A 596 19.91 43.12 3.91
C GLN A 596 20.41 43.33 5.34
N MET A 597 20.97 42.31 5.99
CA MET A 597 21.57 42.44 7.32
C MET A 597 22.79 43.35 7.32
N GLU A 598 23.66 43.25 6.32
CA GLU A 598 24.81 44.15 6.17
C GLU A 598 24.36 45.61 6.03
N ASN A 599 23.37 45.88 5.17
CA ASN A 599 22.77 47.21 5.00
C ASN A 599 22.12 47.73 6.30
N ALA A 600 21.39 46.87 7.01
CA ALA A 600 20.77 47.24 8.29
C ALA A 600 21.83 47.56 9.35
N ASN A 601 22.90 46.78 9.41
CA ASN A 601 23.99 46.99 10.35
C ASN A 601 24.77 48.29 10.06
N ASP A 602 24.98 48.62 8.79
CA ASP A 602 25.59 49.89 8.39
C ASP A 602 24.67 51.08 8.69
N ALA A 603 23.36 50.95 8.47
CA ALA A 603 22.38 51.96 8.89
C ALA A 603 22.39 52.18 10.41
N ILE A 604 22.48 51.10 11.20
CA ILE A 604 22.61 51.18 12.67
C ILE A 604 23.90 51.89 13.07
N LYS A 605 25.03 51.61 12.43
CA LYS A 605 26.30 52.32 12.68
C LYS A 605 26.17 53.81 12.39
N THR A 606 25.57 54.19 11.27
CA THR A 606 25.34 55.59 10.91
C THR A 606 24.45 56.28 11.95
N LEU A 607 23.33 55.65 12.32
CA LEU A 607 22.43 56.20 13.33
C LEU A 607 23.11 56.36 14.70
N THR A 608 23.98 55.41 15.05
CA THR A 608 24.78 55.46 16.29
C THR A 608 25.79 56.60 16.26
N MET A 609 26.43 56.87 15.11
CA MET A 609 27.31 58.03 14.94
C MET A 609 26.54 59.35 15.08
N GLU A 610 25.38 59.47 14.43
CA GLU A 610 24.53 60.67 14.52
C GLU A 610 24.05 60.94 15.96
N LEU A 611 23.64 59.88 16.68
CA LEU A 611 23.28 59.98 18.09
C LEU A 611 24.43 60.46 18.97
N ASN A 612 25.65 59.97 18.73
CA ASN A 612 26.84 60.41 19.46
C ASN A 612 27.18 61.88 19.17
N GLU A 613 27.04 62.34 17.92
CA GLU A 613 27.21 63.75 17.57
C GLU A 613 26.15 64.64 18.22
N LEU A 614 24.88 64.24 18.17
CA LEU A 614 23.79 64.96 18.84
C LEU A 614 24.01 65.04 20.34
N GLN A 615 24.46 63.96 20.98
CA GLN A 615 24.78 63.96 22.40
C GLN A 615 25.89 64.97 22.70
N LYS A 616 26.93 65.04 21.87
CA LYS A 616 28.01 66.03 21.99
C LYS A 616 27.47 67.45 21.85
N LEU A 617 26.66 67.73 20.84
CA LEU A 617 26.04 69.04 20.63
C LEU A 617 25.13 69.47 21.79
N VAL A 618 24.37 68.54 22.37
CA VAL A 618 23.53 68.80 23.55
C VAL A 618 24.40 69.13 24.78
N THR A 619 25.52 68.42 24.97
CA THR A 619 26.46 68.72 26.07
C THR A 619 27.18 70.06 25.87
N GLU A 620 27.55 70.41 24.64
CA GLU A 620 28.12 71.71 24.29
C GLU A 620 27.10 72.84 24.49
N SER A 621 25.84 72.65 24.07
CA SER A 621 24.76 73.61 24.30
C SER A 621 24.49 73.82 25.80
N ARG A 622 24.51 72.75 26.61
CA ARG A 622 24.38 72.85 28.07
C ARG A 622 25.54 73.61 28.70
N THR A 623 26.77 73.35 28.28
CA THR A 623 27.96 74.06 28.79
C THR A 623 27.98 75.53 28.35
N GLN A 624 27.51 75.84 27.14
CA GLN A 624 27.37 77.22 26.65
C GLN A 624 26.26 77.98 27.40
N LYS A 625 25.11 77.35 27.66
CA LYS A 625 24.07 77.92 28.55
C LYS A 625 24.59 78.16 29.97
N HIS A 626 25.37 77.23 30.52
CA HIS A 626 26.02 77.45 31.81
C HIS A 626 26.99 78.64 31.76
N ARG A 627 27.80 78.79 30.72
CA ARG A 627 28.70 79.94 30.54
C ARG A 627 27.95 81.28 30.43
N MET A 628 26.80 81.31 29.75
CA MET A 628 25.95 82.52 29.67
C MET A 628 25.38 82.91 31.04
N ASN A 629 25.05 81.93 31.89
CA ASN A 629 24.60 82.18 33.27
C ASN A 629 25.70 82.68 34.22
N PHE A 630 26.98 82.64 33.79
CA PHE A 630 28.13 83.16 34.56
C PHE A 630 28.63 84.53 34.05
N LEU A 631 27.99 85.13 33.04
CA LEU A 631 28.27 86.52 32.68
C LEU A 631 27.72 87.43 33.81
N PRO A 632 28.56 88.25 34.47
CA PRO A 632 28.08 89.17 35.49
C PRO A 632 27.24 90.28 34.82
N ASN A 633 26.04 90.52 35.34
CA ASN A 633 25.30 91.75 35.06
C ASN A 633 26.16 92.94 35.49
N ALA A 634 26.81 93.61 34.52
CA ALA A 634 27.48 94.87 34.76
C ALA A 634 26.41 95.93 35.13
N PRO A 635 26.60 96.74 36.19
CA PRO A 635 25.65 97.79 36.54
C PRO A 635 25.69 98.92 35.51
N LEU A 636 24.52 99.40 35.10
CA LEU A 636 24.35 100.62 34.30
C LEU A 636 24.89 101.84 35.08
N PRO A 637 25.54 102.81 34.40
CA PRO A 637 26.15 103.96 35.07
C PRO A 637 25.09 104.96 35.54
N THR A 638 25.27 105.49 36.74
CA THR A 638 24.55 106.67 37.23
C THR A 638 25.21 107.94 36.70
N SER A 639 24.61 108.54 35.67
CA SER A 639 24.43 110.00 35.47
C SER A 639 23.52 110.27 34.29
#